data_AF-A0A5M8PS71-F1
#
_entry.id   AF-A0A5M8PS71-F1
#
_cell.length_a   1.000
_cell.length_b   1.000
_cell.length_c   1.000
_cell.angle_alpha   90.00
_cell.angle_beta   90.00
_cell.angle_gamma   90.00
#
_symmetry.space_group_name_H-M   'P 1'
#
loop_
_entity.id
_entity.type
_entity.pdbx_description
1 polymer ?
#
loop_
_entity_poly.entity_id
_entity_poly.type
_entity_poly.pdbx_seq_one_letter_code
_entity_poly.pdbx_strand_id
1 'polypeptide(L)'
;MAAAEPVILLDIEGTICPISFVKETLFPYALRSLPRYLSTHWTDPLPPPLSAFPASATANPTLFTAHFAHLTATDSKLPHFKTLQGQLFAHGYSAGELVTPLFADVAPSLRRWVEELGVRVAIYSSGSVAAQQMLMAHTDAGDLTGWL
;
A
#
# COMPACT_ATOMS: atom_id res chain seq x y z
N MET A 1 21.38 -33.31 -12.17
CA MET A 1 20.32 -32.29 -12.00
C MET A 1 20.98 -31.08 -11.37
N ALA A 2 20.83 -29.88 -11.95
CA ALA A 2 21.22 -28.66 -11.25
C ALA A 2 20.39 -28.56 -9.97
N ALA A 3 21.01 -28.22 -8.85
CA ALA A 3 20.27 -27.93 -7.62
C ALA A 3 19.33 -26.74 -7.89
N ALA A 4 18.11 -26.80 -7.37
CA ALA A 4 17.19 -25.68 -7.48
C ALA A 4 17.83 -24.45 -6.80
N GLU A 5 17.82 -23.31 -7.49
CA GLU A 5 18.29 -22.06 -6.90
C GLU A 5 17.43 -21.70 -5.69
N PRO A 6 18.03 -21.38 -4.54
CA PRO A 6 17.28 -20.99 -3.36
C PRO A 6 16.56 -19.65 -3.60
N VAL A 7 15.31 -19.57 -3.13
CA VAL A 7 14.50 -18.35 -3.12
C VAL A 7 13.99 -18.13 -1.70
N ILE A 8 14.10 -16.90 -1.20
CA ILE A 8 13.50 -16.48 0.06
C ILE A 8 12.20 -15.76 -0.25
N LEU A 9 11.08 -16.28 0.27
CA LEU A 9 9.77 -15.64 0.16
C LEU A 9 9.45 -14.95 1.49
N LEU A 10 9.22 -13.64 1.45
CA LEU A 10 8.91 -12.84 2.63
C LEU A 10 7.46 -12.35 2.58
N ASP A 11 6.80 -12.38 3.74
CA ASP A 11 5.59 -11.59 3.97
C ASP A 11 5.97 -10.13 4.30
N ILE A 12 5.00 -9.23 4.31
CA ILE A 12 5.17 -7.82 4.65
C ILE A 12 4.84 -7.57 6.13
N GLU A 13 3.57 -7.73 6.50
CA GLU A 13 3.03 -7.24 7.77
C GLU A 13 3.44 -8.16 8.93
N GLY A 14 4.16 -7.61 9.91
CA GLY A 14 4.71 -8.38 11.01
C GLY A 14 5.94 -9.22 10.65
N THR A 15 6.45 -9.11 9.41
CA THR A 15 7.67 -9.78 8.96
C THR A 15 8.76 -8.78 8.60
N ILE A 16 8.53 -7.87 7.64
CA ILE A 16 9.51 -6.83 7.28
C ILE A 16 9.15 -5.46 7.85
N CYS A 17 7.87 -5.20 8.11
CA CYS A 17 7.39 -3.97 8.74
C CYS A 17 6.41 -4.29 9.87
N PRO A 18 6.22 -3.39 10.84
CA PRO A 18 5.22 -3.58 11.89
C PRO A 18 3.80 -3.76 11.34
N ILE A 19 3.05 -4.71 11.89
CA ILE A 19 1.63 -4.89 11.55
C ILE A 19 0.79 -3.63 11.84
N SER A 20 1.22 -2.83 12.82
CA SER A 20 0.60 -1.56 13.16
C SER A 20 0.71 -0.53 12.04
N PHE A 21 1.71 -0.62 11.16
CA PHE A 21 1.91 0.38 10.09
C PHE A 21 0.67 0.52 9.19
N VAL A 22 0.04 -0.59 8.82
CA VAL A 22 -1.16 -0.56 7.97
C VAL A 22 -2.33 0.09 8.70
N LYS A 23 -2.64 -0.36 9.92
CA LYS A 23 -3.83 0.08 10.65
C LYS A 23 -3.68 1.46 11.29
N GLU A 24 -2.48 1.82 11.73
CA GLU A 24 -2.21 3.04 12.50
C GLU A 24 -1.59 4.15 11.63
N THR A 25 -1.05 3.82 10.46
CA THR A 25 -0.48 4.84 9.54
C THR A 25 -1.25 4.91 8.23
N LEU A 26 -1.31 3.81 7.45
CA LEU A 26 -1.90 3.85 6.11
C LEU A 26 -3.40 4.17 6.16
N PHE A 27 -4.18 3.45 6.97
CA PHE A 27 -5.64 3.69 7.05
C PHE A 27 -5.97 5.12 7.50
N PRO A 28 -5.39 5.66 8.58
CA PRO A 28 -5.57 7.07 8.95
C PRO A 28 -5.12 8.04 7.86
N TYR A 29 -4.03 7.75 7.15
CA TYR A 29 -3.56 8.58 6.04
C TYR A 29 -4.58 8.65 4.90
N ALA A 30 -5.18 7.53 4.49
CA ALA A 30 -6.22 7.52 3.46
C ALA A 30 -7.41 8.41 3.85
N LEU A 31 -7.86 8.33 5.11
CA LEU A 31 -8.97 9.16 5.60
C LEU A 31 -8.62 10.65 5.59
N ARG A 32 -7.42 11.02 6.03
CA ARG A 32 -6.97 12.43 6.01
C ARG A 32 -6.79 12.97 4.59
N SER A 33 -6.37 12.12 3.65
CA SER A 33 -6.10 12.52 2.27
C SER A 33 -7.35 12.58 1.39
N LEU A 34 -8.39 11.85 1.76
CA LEU A 34 -9.61 11.73 0.98
C LEU A 34 -10.27 13.08 0.63
N PRO A 35 -10.45 14.05 1.55
CA PRO A 35 -11.08 15.34 1.21
C PRO A 35 -10.35 16.08 0.08
N ARG A 36 -9.01 16.08 0.11
CA ARG A 36 -8.19 16.68 -0.93
C ARG A 36 -8.37 15.93 -2.26
N TYR A 37 -8.35 14.60 -2.24
CA TYR A 37 -8.62 13.80 -3.43
C TYR A 37 -9.98 14.13 -4.06
N LEU A 38 -11.04 14.18 -3.24
CA LEU A 38 -12.40 14.49 -3.70
C LEU A 38 -12.49 15.90 -4.28
N SER A 39 -11.83 16.89 -3.67
CA SER A 39 -11.85 18.28 -4.18
C SER A 39 -11.35 18.43 -5.62
N THR A 40 -10.46 17.53 -6.06
CA THR A 40 -9.88 17.55 -7.41
C THR A 40 -10.60 16.61 -8.38
N HIS A 41 -11.18 15.52 -7.89
CA HIS A 41 -11.71 14.43 -8.76
C HIS A 41 -13.23 14.29 -8.74
N TRP A 42 -13.95 15.09 -7.95
CA TRP A 42 -15.41 15.05 -7.90
C TRP A 42 -16.04 15.83 -9.07
N THR A 43 -16.06 15.19 -10.24
CA THR A 43 -16.60 15.76 -11.49
C THR A 43 -17.93 15.10 -11.91
N ASP A 44 -18.58 15.66 -12.93
CA ASP A 44 -19.74 15.04 -13.60
C ASP A 44 -19.38 14.77 -15.08
N PRO A 45 -19.32 13.50 -15.53
CA PRO A 45 -19.55 12.29 -14.75
C PRO A 45 -18.43 12.01 -13.72
N LEU A 46 -18.76 11.25 -12.67
CA LEU A 46 -17.76 10.80 -11.69
C LEU A 46 -16.75 9.85 -12.35
N PRO A 47 -15.44 10.03 -12.13
CA PRO A 47 -14.43 9.15 -12.69
C PRO A 47 -14.28 7.87 -11.85
N PRO A 48 -13.82 6.74 -12.43
CA PRO A 48 -13.33 5.62 -11.64
C PRO A 48 -12.15 6.03 -10.74
N PRO A 49 -12.01 5.48 -9.52
CA PRO A 49 -12.88 4.48 -8.92
C PRO A 49 -14.15 5.06 -8.24
N LEU A 50 -14.32 6.38 -8.16
CA LEU A 50 -15.45 7.02 -7.48
C LEU A 50 -16.81 6.57 -8.04
N SER A 51 -16.93 6.45 -9.36
CA SER A 51 -18.16 5.99 -10.03
C SER A 51 -18.55 4.54 -9.74
N ALA A 52 -17.64 3.72 -9.22
CA ALA A 52 -17.91 2.32 -8.87
C ALA A 52 -18.55 2.17 -7.47
N PHE A 53 -18.62 3.24 -6.68
CA PHE A 53 -19.30 3.26 -5.39
C PHE A 53 -20.82 3.38 -5.55
N PRO A 54 -21.61 2.91 -4.58
CA PRO A 54 -23.07 2.96 -4.67
C PRO A 54 -23.60 4.40 -4.75
N ALA A 55 -24.73 4.59 -5.44
CA ALA A 55 -25.40 5.89 -5.59
C ALA A 55 -25.66 6.61 -4.25
N SER A 56 -25.92 5.83 -3.18
CA SER A 56 -26.09 6.37 -1.82
C SER A 56 -24.83 7.03 -1.27
N ALA A 57 -23.64 6.57 -1.66
CA ALA A 57 -22.36 7.17 -1.29
C ALA A 57 -21.95 8.28 -2.25
N THR A 58 -22.25 8.14 -3.55
CA THR A 58 -21.79 9.07 -4.60
C THR A 58 -22.70 10.28 -4.81
N ALA A 59 -23.75 10.44 -4.00
CA ALA A 59 -24.65 11.59 -4.08
C ALA A 59 -23.97 12.93 -3.70
N ASN A 60 -22.99 12.92 -2.79
CA ASN A 60 -22.14 14.09 -2.49
C ASN A 60 -20.85 13.67 -1.74
N PRO A 61 -19.82 14.53 -1.69
CA PRO A 61 -18.55 14.22 -1.03
C PRO A 61 -18.65 13.88 0.47
N THR A 62 -19.65 14.43 1.18
CA THR A 62 -19.84 14.17 2.61
C THR A 62 -20.31 12.73 2.85
N LEU A 63 -21.32 12.27 2.09
CA LEU A 63 -21.79 10.89 2.14
C LEU A 63 -20.71 9.91 1.70
N PHE A 64 -19.94 10.27 0.68
CA PHE A 64 -18.80 9.46 0.23
C PHE A 64 -17.77 9.29 1.34
N THR A 65 -17.41 10.39 2.02
CA THR A 65 -16.44 10.37 3.12
C THR A 65 -16.90 9.46 4.27
N ALA A 66 -18.18 9.57 4.67
CA ALA A 66 -18.74 8.70 5.70
C ALA A 66 -18.75 7.21 5.27
N HIS A 67 -19.09 6.93 4.01
CA HIS A 67 -19.07 5.58 3.47
C HIS A 67 -17.65 5.00 3.44
N PHE A 68 -16.68 5.78 2.96
CA PHE A 68 -15.27 5.38 2.91
C PHE A 68 -14.70 5.13 4.31
N ALA A 69 -15.06 5.95 5.30
CA ALA A 69 -14.71 5.73 6.70
C ALA A 69 -15.29 4.42 7.25
N HIS A 70 -16.54 4.10 6.94
CA HIS A 70 -17.15 2.83 7.32
C HIS A 70 -16.44 1.63 6.68
N LEU A 71 -16.13 1.69 5.38
CA LEU A 71 -15.37 0.64 4.70
C LEU A 71 -13.96 0.45 5.27
N THR A 72 -13.33 1.54 5.71
CA THR A 72 -12.03 1.51 6.39
C THR A 72 -12.13 0.85 7.75
N ALA A 73 -13.13 1.23 8.56
CA ALA A 73 -13.34 0.67 9.89
C ALA A 73 -13.70 -0.83 9.87
N THR A 74 -14.33 -1.31 8.80
CA THR A 74 -14.72 -2.71 8.62
C THR A 74 -13.68 -3.55 7.86
N ASP A 75 -12.51 -2.98 7.53
CA ASP A 75 -11.47 -3.60 6.70
C ASP A 75 -12.04 -4.25 5.42
N SER A 76 -12.92 -3.50 4.74
CA SER A 76 -13.61 -3.98 3.54
C SER A 76 -12.62 -4.37 2.45
N LYS A 77 -12.92 -5.47 1.75
CA LYS A 77 -12.13 -6.00 0.64
C LYS A 77 -12.74 -5.68 -0.74
N LEU A 78 -13.67 -4.73 -0.81
CA LEU A 78 -14.27 -4.31 -2.07
C LEU A 78 -13.21 -3.82 -3.06
N PRO A 79 -13.21 -4.30 -4.32
CA PRO A 79 -12.16 -3.96 -5.29
C PRO A 79 -11.98 -2.45 -5.53
N HIS A 80 -13.08 -1.71 -5.77
CA HIS A 80 -13.03 -0.27 -6.01
C HIS A 80 -12.55 0.53 -4.78
N PHE A 81 -12.87 0.05 -3.58
CA PHE A 81 -12.35 0.62 -2.34
C PHE A 81 -10.84 0.42 -2.23
N LYS A 82 -10.33 -0.79 -2.50
CA LYS A 82 -8.90 -1.08 -2.52
C LYS A 82 -8.15 -0.28 -3.60
N THR A 83 -8.75 -0.10 -4.77
CA THR A 83 -8.21 0.77 -5.82
C THR A 83 -8.06 2.21 -5.33
N LEU A 84 -9.10 2.77 -4.71
CA LEU A 84 -9.04 4.14 -4.17
C LEU A 84 -8.00 4.26 -3.04
N GLN A 85 -7.95 3.29 -2.11
CA GLN A 85 -6.90 3.25 -1.09
C GLN A 85 -5.50 3.27 -1.73
N GLY A 86 -5.27 2.44 -2.75
CA GLY A 86 -4.01 2.39 -3.49
C GLY A 86 -3.63 3.74 -4.13
N GLN A 87 -4.58 4.43 -4.77
CA GLN A 87 -4.34 5.76 -5.35
C GLN A 87 -3.98 6.81 -4.28
N LEU A 88 -4.68 6.79 -3.14
CA LEU A 88 -4.38 7.69 -2.02
C LEU A 88 -2.97 7.42 -1.48
N PHE A 89 -2.60 6.15 -1.27
CA PHE A 89 -1.27 5.77 -0.79
C PHE A 89 -0.16 6.12 -1.79
N ALA A 90 -0.38 5.88 -3.09
CA ALA A 90 0.57 6.24 -4.14
C ALA A 90 0.92 7.72 -4.11
N HIS A 91 -0.09 8.56 -3.92
CA HIS A 91 0.13 10.00 -3.74
C HIS A 91 0.95 10.29 -2.48
N GLY A 92 0.67 9.64 -1.35
CA GLY A 92 1.43 9.85 -0.11
C GLY A 92 2.90 9.46 -0.22
N TYR A 93 3.19 8.33 -0.85
CA TYR A 93 4.57 7.90 -1.10
C TYR A 93 5.30 8.84 -2.06
N SER A 94 4.68 9.21 -3.19
CA SER A 94 5.30 10.12 -4.15
C SER A 94 5.50 11.54 -3.61
N ALA A 95 4.65 11.99 -2.68
CA ALA A 95 4.81 13.27 -1.97
C ALA A 95 5.79 13.20 -0.78
N GLY A 96 6.30 12.02 -0.41
CA GLY A 96 7.14 11.83 0.77
C GLY A 96 6.39 11.94 2.11
N GLU A 97 5.06 11.93 2.09
CA GLU A 97 4.20 11.96 3.28
C GLU A 97 4.07 10.57 3.94
N LEU A 98 4.35 9.51 3.18
CA LEU A 98 4.43 8.14 3.64
C LEU A 98 5.84 7.59 3.42
N VAL A 99 6.34 6.89 4.44
CA VAL A 99 7.58 6.09 4.39
C VAL A 99 7.28 4.78 5.11
N THR A 100 7.67 3.66 4.52
CA THR A 100 7.52 2.32 5.07
C THR A 100 8.59 2.08 6.13
N PRO A 101 8.22 1.94 7.42
CA PRO A 101 9.18 1.61 8.46
C PRO A 101 9.54 0.13 8.39
N LEU A 102 10.82 -0.18 8.30
CA LEU A 102 11.30 -1.56 8.36
C LEU A 102 11.74 -1.94 9.77
N PHE A 103 11.72 -3.23 10.08
CA PHE A 103 12.51 -3.70 11.22
C PHE A 103 14.01 -3.53 10.93
N ALA A 104 14.78 -3.22 11.97
CA ALA A 104 16.17 -2.81 11.84
C ALA A 104 17.08 -3.86 11.16
N ASP A 105 16.71 -5.13 11.22
CA ASP A 105 17.44 -6.27 10.65
C ASP A 105 17.08 -6.56 9.18
N VAL A 106 16.00 -5.98 8.64
CA VAL A 106 15.49 -6.31 7.30
C VAL A 106 16.44 -5.86 6.20
N ALA A 107 16.78 -4.57 6.13
CA ALA A 107 17.64 -4.06 5.08
C ALA A 107 19.05 -4.70 5.10
N PRO A 108 19.71 -4.90 6.27
CA PRO A 108 20.96 -5.66 6.34
C PRO A 108 20.81 -7.11 5.85
N SER A 109 19.71 -7.78 6.17
CA SER A 109 19.46 -9.18 5.76
C SER A 109 19.24 -9.30 4.25
N LEU A 110 18.41 -8.43 3.67
CA LEU A 110 18.18 -8.38 2.22
C LEU A 110 19.47 -8.16 1.46
N ARG A 111 20.28 -7.18 1.90
CA ARG A 111 21.60 -6.92 1.31
C ARG A 111 22.48 -8.15 1.31
N ARG A 112 22.61 -8.83 2.46
CA ARG A 112 23.41 -10.05 2.59
C ARG A 112 22.91 -11.15 1.64
N TRP A 113 21.60 -11.38 1.57
CA TRP A 113 21.05 -12.43 0.72
C TRP A 113 21.26 -12.15 -0.76
N VAL A 114 20.98 -10.93 -1.21
CA VAL A 114 21.04 -10.58 -2.64
C VAL A 114 22.47 -10.33 -3.11
N GLU A 115 23.24 -9.49 -2.40
CA GLU A 115 24.57 -9.06 -2.85
C GLU A 115 25.68 -10.07 -2.51
N GLU A 116 25.66 -10.66 -1.31
CA GLU A 116 26.74 -11.55 -0.86
C GLU A 116 26.51 -13.01 -1.26
N LEU A 117 25.25 -13.47 -1.20
CA LEU A 117 24.91 -14.88 -1.41
C LEU A 117 24.24 -15.16 -2.76
N GLY A 118 23.85 -14.14 -3.53
CA GLY A 118 23.19 -14.29 -4.82
C GLY A 118 21.84 -15.00 -4.72
N VAL A 119 21.16 -14.90 -3.58
CA VAL A 119 19.84 -15.51 -3.33
C VAL A 119 18.76 -14.57 -3.83
N ARG A 120 17.79 -15.11 -4.59
CA ARG A 120 16.62 -14.34 -5.01
C ARG A 120 15.66 -14.16 -3.83
N VAL A 121 15.12 -12.96 -3.68
CA VAL A 121 14.10 -12.63 -2.69
C VAL A 121 12.80 -12.30 -3.43
N ALA A 122 11.67 -12.73 -2.90
CA ALA A 122 10.35 -12.38 -3.43
C ALA A 122 9.42 -12.00 -2.27
N ILE A 123 8.42 -11.18 -2.58
CA ILE A 123 7.37 -10.80 -1.62
C ILE A 123 6.10 -11.58 -1.92
N TYR A 124 5.44 -12.06 -0.88
CA TYR A 124 4.09 -12.60 -0.94
C TYR A 124 3.24 -12.04 0.18
N SER A 125 2.30 -11.17 -0.18
CA SER A 125 1.39 -10.54 0.78
C SER A 125 0.01 -10.30 0.16
N SER A 126 -0.98 -10.01 1.02
CA SER A 126 -2.37 -9.81 0.60
C SER A 126 -2.61 -8.50 -0.17
N GLY A 127 -1.69 -7.54 -0.06
CA GLY A 127 -1.74 -6.29 -0.82
C GLY A 127 -1.53 -6.50 -2.33
N SER A 128 -2.08 -5.60 -3.15
CA SER A 128 -1.82 -5.64 -4.61
C SER A 128 -0.33 -5.51 -4.91
N VAL A 129 0.15 -6.10 -6.01
CA VAL A 129 1.57 -6.01 -6.43
C VAL A 129 2.06 -4.56 -6.51
N ALA A 130 1.23 -3.64 -7.05
CA ALA A 130 1.57 -2.23 -7.09
C ALA A 130 1.77 -1.62 -5.68
N ALA A 131 0.94 -2.01 -4.71
CA ALA A 131 1.11 -1.57 -3.32
C ALA A 131 2.38 -2.15 -2.69
N GLN A 132 2.71 -3.41 -2.97
CA GLN A 132 3.96 -4.03 -2.50
C GLN A 132 5.18 -3.31 -3.08
N GLN A 133 5.17 -3.01 -4.39
CA GLN A 133 6.26 -2.25 -5.04
C GLN A 133 6.41 -0.85 -4.44
N MET A 134 5.30 -0.13 -4.20
CA MET A 134 5.36 1.18 -3.55
C MET A 134 5.90 1.13 -2.13
N LEU A 135 5.47 0.13 -1.33
CA LEU A 135 6.00 -0.06 0.02
C LEU A 135 7.53 -0.21 0.01
N MET A 136 8.03 -1.04 -0.91
CA MET A 136 9.45 -1.38 -1.01
C MET A 136 10.29 -0.29 -1.68
N ALA A 137 9.70 0.56 -2.52
CA ALA A 137 10.37 1.70 -3.14
C ALA A 137 10.56 2.88 -2.17
N HIS A 138 9.75 2.95 -1.11
CA HIS A 138 9.70 4.09 -0.20
C HIS A 138 9.89 3.66 1.25
N THR A 139 11.02 3.02 1.57
CA THR A 139 11.32 2.59 2.94
C THR A 139 12.19 3.61 3.69
N ASP A 140 12.26 3.48 5.02
CA ASP A 140 13.22 4.23 5.85
C ASP A 140 14.68 3.83 5.62
N ALA A 141 14.93 2.75 4.86
CA ALA A 141 16.24 2.35 4.36
C ALA A 141 16.48 2.73 2.88
N GLY A 142 15.57 3.49 2.27
CA GLY A 142 15.62 3.87 0.86
C GLY A 142 14.79 2.96 -0.06
N ASP A 143 15.09 2.99 -1.36
CA ASP A 143 14.45 2.14 -2.35
C ASP A 143 15.08 0.75 -2.36
N LEU A 144 14.30 -0.27 -2.00
CA LEU A 144 14.73 -1.67 -1.93
C LEU A 144 14.18 -2.52 -3.08
N THR A 145 13.51 -1.92 -4.08
CA THR A 145 12.91 -2.69 -5.20
C THR A 145 13.95 -3.41 -6.05
N GLY A 146 15.19 -2.94 -6.08
CA GLY A 146 16.30 -3.62 -6.77
C GLY A 146 16.76 -4.92 -6.10
N TRP A 147 16.22 -5.26 -4.92
CA TRP A 147 16.51 -6.50 -4.18
C TRP A 147 15.38 -7.54 -4.28
N LEU A 148 14.33 -7.27 -5.06
CA LEU A 148 13.16 -8.14 -5.28
C LEU A 148 13.09 -8.70 -6.70
#